data_AF-A0A1B2EM83-F1
#
_entry.id   AF-A0A1B2EM83-F1
#
_cell.length_a   1.000
_cell.length_b   1.000
_cell.length_c   1.000
_cell.angle_alpha   90.00
_cell.angle_beta   90.00
_cell.angle_gamma   90.00
#
_symmetry.space_group_name_H-M   'P 1'
#
loop_
_entity.id
_entity.type
_entity.pdbx_description
1 polymer ?
#
loop_
_entity_poly.entity_id
_entity_poly.type
_entity_poly.pdbx_seq_one_letter_code
_entity_poly.pdbx_strand_id
1 'polypeptide(L)'
;MGRIMKEDDVFIPGLLDQLYLRFGPSQGPKEAHGGIAEMKELQKEFQIFRRGRNLKDCFALLNLGGLWNARVKNRWLSLIEDLKSYDSDVPGENGNDRIMNMLIENLGRSEPLPVFFQAHDSRGPDGRRVIVRTSPTGPFFMEQDHVIVSLPMKPKTATPTAKQAAPAARSARKTASKTATKTATKTPRKTPRGR
;
A
#
# COMPACT_ATOMS: atom_id res chain seq x y z
N MET A 1 -10.79 -4.07 14.65
CA MET A 1 -9.53 -4.22 15.39
C MET A 1 -8.58 -5.06 14.56
N GLY A 2 -7.56 -4.43 14.00
CA GLY A 2 -6.51 -5.03 13.21
C GLY A 2 -5.48 -5.70 14.09
N ARG A 3 -4.47 -6.27 13.44
CA ARG A 3 -3.41 -7.04 14.13
C ARG A 3 -2.50 -6.16 15.00
N ILE A 4 -2.13 -4.98 14.50
CA ILE A 4 -1.10 -4.12 15.10
C ILE A 4 -1.72 -3.02 15.98
N MET A 5 -2.66 -2.25 15.41
CA MET A 5 -3.32 -1.16 16.11
C MET A 5 -4.35 -1.65 17.15
N LYS A 6 -4.91 -2.86 16.97
CA LYS A 6 -5.85 -3.50 17.90
C LYS A 6 -7.04 -2.56 18.20
N GLU A 7 -7.32 -2.26 19.47
CA GLU A 7 -8.33 -1.30 19.91
C GLU A 7 -8.04 0.14 19.46
N ASP A 8 -6.79 0.47 19.17
CA ASP A 8 -6.39 1.80 18.70
C ASP A 8 -6.63 1.97 17.17
N ASP A 9 -7.23 0.99 16.48
CA ASP A 9 -7.69 1.12 15.08
C ASP A 9 -8.56 2.37 14.88
N VAL A 10 -9.31 2.77 15.91
CA VAL A 10 -10.21 3.94 15.88
C VAL A 10 -9.47 5.25 15.60
N PHE A 11 -8.15 5.30 15.84
CA PHE A 11 -7.31 6.46 15.58
C PHE A 11 -6.73 6.50 14.17
N ILE A 12 -6.86 5.43 13.38
CA ILE A 12 -6.28 5.35 12.03
C ILE A 12 -6.70 6.52 11.13
N PRO A 13 -8.00 6.90 11.04
CA PRO A 13 -8.39 8.05 10.22
C PRO A 13 -7.63 9.33 10.59
N GLY A 14 -7.58 9.68 11.89
CA GLY A 14 -6.84 10.85 12.35
C GLY A 14 -5.33 10.77 12.13
N LEU A 15 -4.74 9.57 12.17
CA LEU A 15 -3.31 9.37 11.84
C LEU A 15 -3.04 9.57 10.34
N LEU A 16 -3.96 9.17 9.46
CA LEU A 16 -3.89 9.44 8.04
C LEU A 16 -4.07 10.94 7.74
N ASP A 17 -5.00 11.61 8.45
CA ASP A 17 -5.19 13.05 8.34
C ASP A 17 -3.92 13.83 8.75
N GLN A 18 -3.19 13.37 9.77
CA GLN A 18 -1.89 13.96 10.13
C GLN A 18 -0.86 13.85 9.01
N LEU A 19 -0.81 12.71 8.30
CA LEU A 19 0.03 12.58 7.12
C LEU A 19 -0.43 13.56 6.02
N TYR A 20 -1.73 13.66 5.81
CA TYR A 20 -2.28 14.56 4.80
C TYR A 20 -2.01 16.03 5.11
N LEU A 21 -2.05 16.47 6.37
CA LEU A 21 -1.64 17.83 6.74
C LEU A 21 -0.15 18.09 6.42
N ARG A 22 0.69 17.06 6.54
CA ARG A 22 2.13 17.19 6.29
C ARG A 22 2.49 17.16 4.82
N PHE A 23 1.82 16.32 4.03
CA PHE A 23 2.14 16.10 2.61
C PHE A 23 1.07 16.60 1.63
N GLY A 24 -0.01 17.19 2.12
CA GLY A 24 -1.13 17.70 1.32
C GLY A 24 -0.81 19.02 0.61
N PRO A 25 -1.83 19.66 0.02
CA PRO A 25 -1.67 20.94 -0.65
C PRO A 25 -1.02 21.99 0.26
N SER A 26 -0.16 22.82 -0.34
CA SER A 26 0.44 23.96 0.36
C SER A 26 -0.65 24.88 0.87
N GLN A 27 -0.54 25.32 2.12
CA GLN A 27 -1.49 26.25 2.76
C GLN A 27 -1.20 27.72 2.42
N GLY A 28 -0.34 27.96 1.42
CA GLY A 28 0.00 29.29 0.93
C GLY A 28 1.03 30.03 1.81
N PRO A 29 1.76 30.99 1.23
CA PRO A 29 2.85 31.69 1.92
C PRO A 29 2.38 32.69 3.00
N LYS A 30 1.07 32.94 3.10
CA LYS A 30 0.50 33.99 3.97
C LYS A 30 -0.15 33.48 5.24
N GLU A 31 -0.52 32.19 5.30
CA GLU A 31 -1.40 31.68 6.35
C GLU A 31 -0.74 30.58 7.20
N ALA A 32 0.13 29.74 6.63
CA ALA A 32 0.92 28.78 7.41
C ALA A 32 2.10 28.19 6.63
N HIS A 33 3.21 27.94 7.32
CA HIS A 33 4.22 26.98 6.86
C HIS A 33 3.63 25.57 6.97
N GLY A 34 3.51 24.84 5.85
CA GLY A 34 2.90 23.52 5.83
C GLY A 34 2.81 22.88 4.44
N GLY A 35 2.37 21.62 4.43
CA GLY A 35 2.10 20.85 3.22
C GLY A 35 3.34 20.49 2.39
N ILE A 36 3.09 20.11 1.14
CA ILE A 36 4.10 19.51 0.26
C ILE A 36 5.26 20.46 -0.08
N ALA A 37 5.00 21.77 -0.15
CA ALA A 37 6.03 22.77 -0.45
C ALA A 37 7.09 22.84 0.65
N GLU A 38 6.67 22.85 1.92
CA GLU A 38 7.59 22.81 3.05
C GLU A 38 8.34 21.47 3.09
N MET A 39 7.64 20.36 2.87
CA MET A 39 8.28 19.03 2.83
C MET A 39 9.35 18.91 1.76
N LYS A 40 9.20 19.60 0.62
CA LYS A 40 10.23 19.67 -0.42
C LYS A 40 11.48 20.39 0.08
N GLU A 41 11.34 21.56 0.69
CA GLU A 41 12.49 22.31 1.21
C GLU A 41 13.18 21.55 2.34
N LEU A 42 12.43 20.92 3.24
CA LEU A 42 12.99 20.06 4.29
C LEU A 42 13.70 18.83 3.72
N GLN A 43 13.15 18.22 2.67
CA GLN A 43 13.79 17.11 1.99
C GLN A 43 15.09 17.55 1.31
N LYS A 44 15.13 18.75 0.72
CA LYS A 44 16.32 19.32 0.10
C LYS A 44 17.43 19.57 1.13
N GLU A 45 17.08 20.16 2.27
CA GLU A 45 18.03 20.52 3.33
C GLU A 45 18.54 19.30 4.12
N PHE A 46 17.61 18.46 4.60
CA PHE A 46 17.95 17.41 5.57
C PHE A 46 18.02 16.01 4.95
N GLN A 47 17.50 15.85 3.73
CA GLN A 47 17.33 14.54 3.07
C GLN A 47 16.68 13.54 4.03
N ILE A 48 15.48 13.88 4.49
CA ILE A 48 14.68 13.11 5.46
C ILE A 48 14.40 11.71 4.91
N PHE A 49 14.02 11.62 3.65
CA PHE A 49 13.81 10.36 2.94
C PHE A 49 15.05 10.00 2.13
N ARG A 50 15.55 8.78 2.31
CA ARG A 50 16.70 8.22 1.56
C ARG A 50 16.47 6.74 1.29
N ARG A 51 16.93 6.26 0.14
CA ARG A 51 16.85 4.83 -0.21
C ARG A 51 17.54 3.99 0.86
N GLY A 52 16.91 2.87 1.26
CA GLY A 52 17.41 1.98 2.32
C GLY A 52 17.16 2.45 3.76
N ARG A 53 16.60 3.65 3.98
CA ARG A 53 16.14 4.08 5.31
C ARG A 53 14.76 3.50 5.62
N ASN A 54 14.49 3.22 6.89
CA ASN A 54 13.19 2.76 7.34
C ASN A 54 12.19 3.93 7.38
N LEU A 55 11.05 3.77 6.71
CA LEU A 55 9.97 4.76 6.66
C LEU A 55 9.46 5.11 8.06
N LYS A 56 9.44 4.13 8.97
CA LYS A 56 9.08 4.34 10.38
C LYS A 56 9.94 5.43 11.03
N ASP A 57 11.25 5.39 10.80
CA ASP A 57 12.18 6.33 11.44
C ASP A 57 12.01 7.73 10.86
N CYS A 58 11.75 7.84 9.56
CA CYS A 58 11.39 9.11 8.91
C CYS A 58 10.10 9.69 9.50
N PHE A 59 9.07 8.87 9.68
CA PHE A 59 7.79 9.30 10.26
C PHE A 59 7.95 9.67 11.73
N ALA A 60 8.76 8.93 12.49
CA ALA A 60 9.08 9.25 13.87
C ALA A 60 9.83 10.59 13.98
N LEU A 61 10.80 10.85 13.11
CA LEU A 61 11.55 12.11 13.03
C LEU A 61 10.63 13.31 12.74
N LEU A 62 9.68 13.12 11.83
CA LEU A 62 8.65 14.12 11.50
C LEU A 62 7.51 14.18 12.55
N ASN A 63 7.58 13.39 13.60
CA ASN A 63 6.59 13.28 14.66
C ASN A 63 5.18 12.91 14.16
N LEU A 64 5.10 12.08 13.12
CA LEU A 64 3.87 11.62 12.48
C LEU A 64 3.40 10.30 13.13
N GLY A 65 2.42 10.38 14.03
CA GLY A 65 1.90 9.19 14.69
C GLY A 65 1.07 9.40 15.96
N GLY A 66 0.36 10.52 16.13
CA GLY A 66 -0.47 10.72 17.33
C GLY A 66 0.31 11.29 18.51
N LEU A 67 0.54 12.61 18.45
CA LEU A 67 1.26 13.42 19.43
C LEU A 67 0.72 13.29 20.86
N TRP A 68 -0.56 12.96 20.99
CA TRP A 68 -1.30 12.92 22.24
C TRP A 68 -1.29 11.55 22.95
N ASN A 69 -0.76 10.48 22.32
CA ASN A 69 -0.80 9.15 22.93
C ASN A 69 0.37 8.26 22.47
N ALA A 70 1.31 8.00 23.40
CA ALA A 70 2.50 7.21 23.13
C ALA A 70 2.21 5.76 22.71
N ARG A 71 1.13 5.13 23.22
CA ARG A 71 0.74 3.77 22.83
C ARG A 71 0.28 3.75 21.37
N VAL A 72 -0.58 4.70 20.99
CA VAL A 72 -1.07 4.86 19.61
C VAL A 72 0.11 5.11 18.68
N LYS A 73 1.03 6.01 19.07
CA LYS A 73 2.27 6.28 18.31
C LYS A 73 3.11 5.04 18.07
N ASN A 74 3.40 4.27 19.12
CA ASN A 74 4.23 3.08 18.98
C ASN A 74 3.58 2.01 18.09
N ARG A 75 2.26 1.82 18.19
CA ARG A 75 1.52 0.88 17.33
C ARG A 75 1.44 1.36 15.90
N TRP A 76 1.25 2.67 15.67
CA TRP A 76 1.26 3.26 14.34
C TRP A 76 2.61 3.07 13.66
N LEU A 77 3.69 3.45 14.33
CA LEU A 77 5.04 3.27 13.83
C LEU A 77 5.37 1.79 13.57
N SER A 78 4.86 0.87 14.40
CA SER A 78 4.98 -0.57 14.15
C SER A 78 4.19 -1.02 12.91
N LEU A 79 3.03 -0.43 12.63
CA LEU A 79 2.25 -0.69 11.42
C LEU A 79 3.00 -0.20 10.18
N ILE A 80 3.59 1.00 10.24
CA ILE A 80 4.40 1.55 9.14
C ILE A 80 5.64 0.67 8.88
N GLU A 81 6.32 0.19 9.92
CA GLU A 81 7.44 -0.73 9.76
C GLU A 81 7.02 -2.08 9.16
N ASP A 82 5.83 -2.59 9.48
CA ASP A 82 5.31 -3.85 8.96
C ASP A 82 5.10 -3.83 7.44
N LEU A 83 5.01 -2.64 6.82
CA LEU A 83 4.89 -2.48 5.36
C LEU A 83 6.08 -3.06 4.60
N LYS A 84 7.26 -3.20 5.23
CA LYS A 84 8.42 -3.88 4.62
C LYS A 84 8.19 -5.37 4.37
N SER A 85 7.20 -5.96 5.05
CA SER A 85 6.80 -7.37 4.87
C SER A 85 5.76 -7.57 3.77
N TYR A 86 5.27 -6.48 3.17
CA TYR A 86 4.24 -6.48 2.14
C TYR A 86 4.84 -6.13 0.80
N ASP A 87 4.37 -6.80 -0.25
CA ASP A 87 4.65 -6.39 -1.62
C ASP A 87 4.07 -5.00 -1.89
N SER A 88 4.54 -4.34 -2.95
CA SER A 88 3.91 -3.14 -3.49
C SER A 88 3.23 -3.40 -4.84
N ASP A 89 2.74 -2.35 -5.48
CA ASP A 89 2.29 -2.35 -6.87
C ASP A 89 3.44 -2.46 -7.88
N VAL A 90 4.70 -2.35 -7.44
CA VAL A 90 5.90 -2.54 -8.26
C VAL A 90 6.52 -3.92 -7.98
N PRO A 91 6.73 -4.76 -9.01
CA PRO A 91 7.34 -6.07 -8.84
C PRO A 91 8.74 -6.01 -8.20
N GLY A 92 8.95 -6.80 -7.14
CA GLY A 92 10.23 -6.89 -6.44
C GLY A 92 10.48 -5.77 -5.42
N GLU A 93 9.54 -4.84 -5.24
CA GLU A 93 9.63 -3.74 -4.28
C GLU A 93 8.60 -3.93 -3.15
N ASN A 94 9.05 -3.82 -1.91
CA ASN A 94 8.17 -3.89 -0.74
C ASN A 94 7.48 -2.54 -0.46
N GLY A 95 6.48 -2.55 0.42
CA GLY A 95 5.68 -1.37 0.74
C GLY A 95 6.46 -0.22 1.38
N ASN A 96 7.50 -0.49 2.18
CA ASN A 96 8.38 0.54 2.73
C ASN A 96 9.11 1.27 1.60
N ASP A 97 9.78 0.49 0.76
CA ASP A 97 10.64 1.02 -0.30
C ASP A 97 9.82 1.76 -1.35
N ARG A 98 8.62 1.25 -1.68
CA ARG A 98 7.70 1.90 -2.61
C ARG A 98 7.31 3.31 -2.17
N ILE A 99 6.95 3.48 -0.90
CA ILE A 99 6.58 4.79 -0.35
C ILE A 99 7.82 5.69 -0.27
N MET A 100 8.95 5.15 0.18
CA MET A 100 10.21 5.91 0.28
C MET A 100 10.66 6.43 -1.09
N ASN A 101 10.69 5.58 -2.11
CA ASN A 101 11.06 5.95 -3.47
C ASN A 101 10.08 6.96 -4.06
N MET A 102 8.77 6.77 -3.87
CA MET A 102 7.78 7.76 -4.28
C MET A 102 8.01 9.12 -3.62
N LEU A 103 8.24 9.17 -2.31
CA LEU A 103 8.47 10.45 -1.61
C LEU A 103 9.74 11.14 -2.11
N ILE A 104 10.82 10.38 -2.33
CA ILE A 104 12.09 10.91 -2.87
C ILE A 104 11.87 11.50 -4.27
N GLU A 105 11.21 10.74 -5.16
CA GLU A 105 10.96 11.16 -6.54
C GLU A 105 10.02 12.37 -6.58
N ASN A 106 8.93 12.32 -5.82
CA ASN A 106 7.93 13.38 -5.81
C ASN A 106 8.48 14.69 -5.24
N LEU A 107 9.16 14.65 -4.09
CA LEU A 107 9.76 15.83 -3.46
C LEU A 107 10.96 16.38 -4.24
N GLY A 108 11.58 15.57 -5.11
CA GLY A 108 12.64 16.00 -6.03
C GLY A 108 12.15 16.81 -7.23
N ARG A 109 10.83 16.91 -7.46
CA ARG A 109 10.25 17.64 -8.60
C ARG A 109 10.34 19.16 -8.41
N SER A 110 10.32 19.89 -9.53
CA SER A 110 10.10 21.35 -9.51
C SER A 110 8.79 21.70 -8.80
N GLU A 111 7.74 20.96 -9.12
CA GLU A 111 6.42 21.05 -8.50
C GLU A 111 6.02 19.67 -7.98
N PRO A 112 6.21 19.40 -6.68
CA PRO A 112 5.81 18.14 -6.06
C PRO A 112 4.29 18.08 -5.93
N LEU A 113 3.71 16.91 -6.19
CA LEU A 113 2.27 16.71 -6.02
C LEU A 113 1.95 16.48 -4.54
N PRO A 114 0.81 16.98 -4.04
CA PRO A 114 0.29 16.59 -2.74
C PRO A 114 0.12 15.07 -2.63
N VAL A 115 0.37 14.51 -1.44
CA VAL A 115 0.25 13.08 -1.16
C VAL A 115 -0.95 12.82 -0.26
N PHE A 116 -1.91 12.03 -0.75
CA PHE A 116 -3.08 11.59 -0.02
C PHE A 116 -2.90 10.14 0.45
N PHE A 117 -2.81 9.95 1.76
CA PHE A 117 -2.72 8.62 2.37
C PHE A 117 -4.12 8.11 2.72
N GLN A 118 -4.41 6.87 2.33
CA GLN A 118 -5.67 6.21 2.63
C GLN A 118 -5.46 4.74 3.02
N ALA A 119 -6.47 4.14 3.61
CA ALA A 119 -6.53 2.70 3.82
C ALA A 119 -7.34 2.02 2.71
N HIS A 120 -7.01 0.77 2.39
CA HIS A 120 -7.91 -0.11 1.63
C HIS A 120 -8.05 -1.46 2.34
N ASP A 121 -9.15 -2.15 2.06
CA ASP A 121 -9.38 -3.49 2.57
C ASP A 121 -8.42 -4.48 1.90
N SER A 122 -7.50 -5.03 2.68
CA SER A 122 -6.47 -5.93 2.17
C SER A 122 -7.02 -7.28 1.69
N ARG A 123 -8.33 -7.50 1.86
CA ARG A 123 -9.04 -8.66 1.34
C ARG A 123 -9.62 -8.41 -0.05
N GLY A 124 -9.53 -7.19 -0.55
CA GLY A 124 -9.94 -6.80 -1.89
C GLY A 124 -8.96 -7.24 -2.98
N PRO A 125 -9.16 -6.77 -4.23
CA PRO A 125 -8.32 -7.14 -5.37
C PRO A 125 -6.86 -6.71 -5.23
N ASP A 126 -6.61 -5.61 -4.53
CA ASP A 126 -5.25 -5.10 -4.29
C ASP A 126 -4.47 -5.95 -3.28
N GLY A 127 -5.19 -6.74 -2.46
CA GLY A 127 -4.60 -7.67 -1.50
C GLY A 127 -3.83 -6.94 -0.41
N ARG A 128 -2.73 -7.55 0.06
CA ARG A 128 -1.88 -6.95 1.11
C ARG A 128 -0.83 -5.99 0.55
N ARG A 129 -1.01 -5.47 -0.66
CA ARG A 129 0.00 -4.64 -1.32
C ARG A 129 -0.13 -3.18 -0.92
N VAL A 130 0.98 -2.47 -0.85
CA VAL A 130 0.95 -1.00 -0.87
C VAL A 130 0.76 -0.54 -2.31
N ILE A 131 -0.23 0.32 -2.55
CA ILE A 131 -0.54 0.84 -3.90
C ILE A 131 -0.24 2.33 -3.94
N VAL A 132 0.45 2.78 -4.98
CA VAL A 132 0.80 4.19 -5.19
C VAL A 132 0.43 4.59 -6.61
N ARG A 133 -0.52 5.51 -6.74
CA ARG A 133 -1.01 5.98 -8.05
C ARG A 133 -1.13 7.50 -8.08
N THR A 134 -1.04 8.09 -9.25
CA THR A 134 -1.42 9.49 -9.45
C THR A 134 -2.88 9.56 -9.90
N SER A 135 -3.66 10.48 -9.32
CA SER A 135 -5.05 10.72 -9.70
C SER A 135 -5.30 12.22 -9.86
N PRO A 136 -5.98 12.66 -10.95
CA PRO A 136 -6.37 14.06 -11.11
C PRO A 136 -7.48 14.49 -10.14
N THR A 137 -8.19 13.54 -9.56
CA THR A 137 -9.27 13.78 -8.59
C THR A 137 -8.92 13.17 -7.24
N GLY A 138 -7.75 13.55 -6.68
CA GLY A 138 -7.10 12.98 -5.49
C GLY A 138 -8.04 12.23 -4.53
N PRO A 139 -8.56 12.84 -3.46
CA PRO A 139 -9.89 12.52 -2.99
C PRO A 139 -10.92 13.16 -3.93
N PHE A 140 -12.03 12.46 -4.18
CA PHE A 140 -13.05 12.78 -5.19
C PHE A 140 -13.67 14.19 -5.12
N PHE A 141 -13.37 14.94 -4.06
CA PHE A 141 -13.87 16.30 -3.79
C PHE A 141 -12.85 17.41 -4.11
N MET A 142 -11.69 17.10 -4.69
CA MET A 142 -10.71 18.10 -5.17
C MET A 142 -10.30 17.86 -6.61
N GLU A 143 -10.02 18.95 -7.33
CA GLU A 143 -9.63 18.94 -8.75
C GLU A 143 -8.10 18.96 -8.97
N GLN A 144 -7.32 18.98 -7.90
CA GLN A 144 -5.86 18.98 -7.99
C GLN A 144 -5.32 17.55 -8.13
N ASP A 145 -4.31 17.37 -8.98
CA ASP A 145 -3.54 16.12 -9.09
C ASP A 145 -2.89 15.76 -7.75
N HIS A 146 -3.06 14.51 -7.33
CA HIS A 146 -2.45 13.97 -6.12
C HIS A 146 -1.74 12.64 -6.39
N VAL A 147 -0.70 12.36 -5.61
CA VAL A 147 -0.23 10.99 -5.40
C VAL A 147 -1.07 10.36 -4.30
N ILE A 148 -1.73 9.24 -4.58
CA ILE A 148 -2.50 8.48 -3.61
C ILE A 148 -1.69 7.28 -3.16
N VAL A 149 -1.43 7.20 -1.85
CA VAL A 149 -0.82 6.05 -1.19
C VAL A 149 -1.89 5.27 -0.44
N SER A 150 -2.13 4.03 -0.86
CA SER A 150 -3.13 3.15 -0.26
C SER A 150 -2.47 2.08 0.58
N LEU A 151 -2.71 2.12 1.90
CA LEU A 151 -2.16 1.19 2.87
C LEU A 151 -3.11 -0.02 3.06
N PRO A 152 -2.60 -1.25 3.00
CA PRO A 152 -3.43 -2.44 3.17
C PRO A 152 -3.81 -2.62 4.65
N MET A 153 -5.10 -2.70 4.93
CA MET A 153 -5.62 -2.90 6.29
C MET A 153 -6.63 -4.04 6.34
N LYS A 154 -6.62 -4.79 7.45
CA LYS A 154 -7.58 -5.88 7.67
C LYS A 154 -7.98 -6.00 9.15
N PRO A 155 -9.28 -6.08 9.46
CA PRO A 155 -9.75 -6.46 10.79
C PRO A 155 -9.33 -7.90 11.14
N LYS A 156 -8.87 -8.13 12.37
CA LYS A 156 -8.43 -9.43 12.88
C LYS A 156 -9.54 -10.49 12.83
N THR A 157 -10.80 -10.09 12.98
CA THR A 157 -11.99 -10.97 12.97
C THR A 157 -12.56 -11.21 11.58
N ALA A 158 -11.96 -10.64 10.53
CA ALA A 158 -12.46 -10.82 9.16
C ALA A 158 -12.09 -12.21 8.63
N THR A 159 -13.02 -13.15 8.74
CA THR A 159 -13.06 -14.39 7.95
C THR A 159 -13.07 -14.02 6.46
N PRO A 160 -12.30 -14.71 5.58
CA PRO A 160 -12.39 -14.48 4.15
C PRO A 160 -13.85 -14.68 3.70
N THR A 161 -14.49 -13.65 3.15
CA THR A 161 -15.83 -13.82 2.59
C THR A 161 -15.70 -14.62 1.29
N ALA A 162 -16.68 -15.47 0.97
CA ALA A 162 -16.63 -16.43 -0.14
C ALA A 162 -16.28 -15.81 -1.52
N LYS A 163 -16.46 -14.50 -1.71
CA LYS A 163 -16.00 -13.75 -2.90
C LYS A 163 -14.47 -13.72 -3.06
N GLN A 164 -13.71 -13.93 -2.00
CA GLN A 164 -12.24 -13.93 -1.97
C GLN A 164 -11.62 -15.31 -2.21
N ALA A 165 -12.42 -16.38 -2.11
CA ALA A 165 -12.00 -17.75 -2.44
C ALA A 165 -12.09 -18.05 -3.96
N ALA A 166 -12.78 -17.19 -4.72
CA ALA A 166 -13.06 -17.39 -6.14
C ALA A 166 -11.82 -17.35 -7.07
N PRO A 167 -10.75 -16.56 -6.83
CA PRO A 167 -9.59 -16.56 -7.73
C PRO A 167 -8.76 -17.85 -7.63
N ALA A 168 -8.63 -18.41 -6.42
CA ALA A 168 -7.84 -19.61 -6.16
C ALA A 168 -8.52 -20.89 -6.72
N ALA A 169 -9.84 -21.01 -6.59
CA ALA A 169 -10.59 -22.15 -7.10
C ALA A 169 -10.63 -22.20 -8.64
N ARG A 170 -10.60 -21.04 -9.32
CA ARG A 170 -10.63 -20.96 -10.79
C ARG A 170 -9.29 -21.33 -11.43
N SER A 171 -8.17 -21.11 -10.71
CA SER A 171 -6.83 -21.54 -11.12
C SER A 171 -6.65 -23.07 -10.98
N ALA A 172 -7.07 -23.64 -9.85
CA ALA A 172 -6.98 -25.08 -9.61
C ALA A 172 -7.83 -25.92 -10.58
N ARG A 173 -8.98 -25.40 -11.03
CA ARG A 173 -9.83 -26.09 -12.01
C ARG A 173 -9.24 -26.07 -13.43
N LYS A 174 -8.40 -25.08 -13.78
CA LYS A 174 -7.72 -25.00 -15.08
C LYS A 174 -6.47 -25.89 -15.16
N THR A 175 -5.78 -26.12 -14.03
CA THR A 175 -4.66 -27.09 -13.99
C THR A 175 -5.16 -28.52 -14.01
N ALA A 176 -6.25 -28.85 -13.28
CA ALA A 176 -6.83 -30.18 -13.31
C ALA A 176 -7.37 -30.59 -14.70
N SER A 177 -7.95 -29.64 -15.46
CA SER A 177 -8.47 -29.93 -16.80
C SER A 177 -7.39 -30.10 -17.86
N LYS A 178 -6.22 -29.45 -17.73
CA LYS A 178 -5.07 -29.64 -18.64
C LYS A 178 -4.32 -30.96 -18.41
N THR A 179 -4.32 -31.49 -17.19
CA THR A 179 -3.64 -32.77 -16.89
C THR A 179 -4.44 -33.97 -17.40
N ALA A 180 -5.78 -33.90 -17.37
CA ALA A 180 -6.65 -34.99 -17.85
C ALA A 180 -6.64 -35.17 -19.39
N THR A 181 -6.30 -34.14 -20.17
CA THR A 181 -6.26 -34.25 -21.64
C THR A 181 -4.95 -34.86 -22.18
N LYS A 182 -3.88 -34.90 -21.37
CA LYS A 182 -2.57 -35.44 -21.82
C LYS A 182 -2.40 -36.94 -21.62
N THR A 183 -3.26 -37.61 -20.85
CA THR A 183 -3.15 -39.05 -20.55
C THR A 183 -4.02 -39.95 -21.42
N ALA A 184 -4.86 -39.41 -22.32
CA ALA A 184 -5.83 -40.19 -23.10
C ALA A 184 -5.36 -40.65 -24.50
N THR A 185 -4.13 -40.37 -24.92
CA THR A 185 -3.61 -40.77 -26.24
C THR A 185 -2.42 -41.70 -26.13
N LYS A 186 -2.67 -42.98 -25.87
CA LYS A 186 -1.79 -44.11 -26.26
C LYS A 186 -2.52 -45.45 -26.02
N THR A 187 -3.25 -45.91 -27.02
CA THR A 187 -3.74 -47.30 -27.09
C THR A 187 -3.18 -47.94 -28.37
N PRO A 188 -2.48 -49.08 -28.32
CA PRO A 188 -1.92 -49.71 -29.51
C PRO A 188 -2.99 -50.56 -30.24
N ARG A 189 -3.00 -50.43 -31.57
CA ARG A 189 -3.90 -51.12 -32.51
C ARG A 189 -3.44 -52.58 -32.68
N LYS A 190 -4.25 -53.56 -32.24
CA LYS A 190 -4.05 -55.00 -32.53
C LYS A 190 -4.66 -55.37 -33.88
N THR A 191 -3.87 -55.99 -34.74
CA THR A 191 -4.27 -56.62 -36.02
C THR A 191 -4.74 -58.06 -35.79
N PRO A 192 -5.73 -58.58 -36.55
CA PRO A 192 -6.14 -59.98 -36.46
C PRO A 192 -5.48 -60.86 -37.54
N ARG A 193 -5.04 -62.06 -37.17
CA ARG A 193 -4.92 -63.27 -38.02
C ARG A 193 -5.88 -64.29 -37.38
N GLY A 194 -6.86 -64.87 -38.06
CA GLY A 194 -6.79 -65.58 -39.32
C GLY A 194 -6.81 -67.08 -38.98
N ARG A 195 -7.92 -67.77 -39.32
CA ARG A 195 -8.05 -69.23 -39.31
C ARG A 195 -8.20 -69.68 -40.75
#